data_AF-D2QRR9-F1
#
_entry.id   AF-D2QRR9-F1
#
_cell.length_a   1.000
_cell.length_b   1.000
_cell.length_c   1.000
_cell.angle_alpha   90.00
_cell.angle_beta   90.00
_cell.angle_gamma   90.00
#
_symmetry.space_group_name_H-M   'P 1'
#
loop_
_entity.id
_entity.type
_entity.pdbx_description
1 polymer ?
#
loop_
_entity_poly.entity_id
_entity_poly.type
_entity_poly.pdbx_seq_one_letter_code
_entity_poly.pdbx_strand_id
1 'polypeptide(L)'
;MERSIRLFLCSFCLFVSIIATSQNELTEKQPFEELAQKLKLKAPKLTEGEYEIRVWNRQALMYGDAQSLYVLSKRKKAFKVERYIIAWDGPKFSYATKFNPTVSITDSLWKKLVEEGLLSWPDETIIEQQLHPKQPPDSTRTSVEPDGSVSVIARKRKPSVWISDGEGYYIDVISHDLHQRYRYGNPRAYYQARPDIHELRKVVTILNSISGLFRTVR
;
A
#
# COMPACT_ATOMS: atom_id res chain seq x y z
N MET A 1 55.12 42.17 -0.66
CA MET A 1 54.19 43.08 0.04
C MET A 1 53.01 43.30 -0.91
N GLU A 2 51.78 43.35 -0.40
CA GLU A 2 50.48 43.44 -1.15
C GLU A 2 50.02 42.11 -1.76
N ARG A 3 49.06 41.33 -1.20
CA ARG A 3 47.62 41.52 -0.88
C ARG A 3 46.74 41.92 -2.07
N SER A 4 45.94 40.95 -2.55
CA SER A 4 44.61 41.08 -3.18
C SER A 4 44.03 39.65 -3.26
N ILE A 5 43.09 39.14 -2.46
CA ILE A 5 41.73 39.56 -2.07
C ILE A 5 40.80 39.73 -3.30
N ARG A 6 40.12 38.65 -3.74
CA ARG A 6 38.68 38.34 -3.48
C ARG A 6 37.98 37.61 -4.65
N LEU A 7 37.21 36.60 -4.22
CA LEU A 7 35.88 36.19 -4.71
C LEU A 7 35.76 35.66 -6.14
N PHE A 8 35.43 34.37 -6.27
CA PHE A 8 34.15 34.03 -6.88
C PHE A 8 33.55 32.78 -6.23
N LEU A 9 32.28 32.89 -5.87
CA LEU A 9 31.47 31.91 -5.18
C LEU A 9 31.37 30.63 -6.03
N CYS A 10 31.77 29.49 -5.48
CA CYS A 10 31.25 28.21 -5.95
C CYS A 10 30.14 27.79 -4.99
N SER A 11 28.93 27.93 -5.52
CA SER A 11 27.64 27.57 -4.97
C SER A 11 27.71 26.25 -4.21
N PHE A 12 27.58 26.33 -2.89
CA PHE A 12 27.28 25.21 -2.02
C PHE A 12 25.84 24.79 -2.35
N CYS A 13 25.66 23.91 -3.34
CA CYS A 13 24.41 23.19 -3.53
C CYS A 13 24.22 22.26 -2.34
N LEU A 14 23.71 22.83 -1.23
CA LEU A 14 23.00 22.10 -0.20
C LEU A 14 21.81 21.43 -0.89
N PHE A 15 22.04 20.24 -1.43
CA PHE A 15 21.01 19.23 -1.55
C PHE A 15 20.58 18.88 -0.13
N VAL A 16 19.73 19.74 0.44
CA VAL A 16 18.84 19.36 1.52
C VAL A 16 17.94 18.30 0.89
N SER A 17 18.40 17.05 0.99
CA SER A 17 17.54 15.90 0.81
C SER A 17 16.46 16.09 1.86
N ILE A 18 15.28 16.49 1.40
CA ILE A 18 14.06 16.42 2.19
C ILE A 18 13.84 14.92 2.38
N ILE A 19 14.52 14.36 3.37
CA ILE A 19 14.08 13.16 4.05
C ILE A 19 12.75 13.61 4.63
N ALA A 20 11.65 13.19 4.02
CA ALA A 20 10.37 13.21 4.66
C ALA A 20 10.51 12.30 5.89
N THR A 21 10.96 12.89 6.99
CA THR A 21 11.07 12.24 8.29
C THR A 21 9.65 12.03 8.78
N SER A 22 9.00 10.99 8.27
CA SER A 22 7.89 10.34 8.94
C SER A 22 8.46 9.72 10.22
N GLN A 23 8.67 10.55 11.24
CA GLN A 23 8.76 10.07 12.62
C GLN A 23 7.37 9.59 13.04
N ASN A 24 6.96 8.43 12.51
CA ASN A 24 5.85 7.70 13.08
C ASN A 24 6.41 6.82 14.18
N GLU A 25 5.94 7.09 15.38
CA GLU A 25 6.28 6.47 16.63
C GLU A 25 6.42 4.93 16.49
N LEU A 26 7.55 4.39 16.92
CA LEU A 26 7.82 2.95 17.06
C LEU A 26 6.89 2.23 18.06
N THR A 27 5.78 2.87 18.46
CA THR A 27 4.83 2.46 19.50
C THR A 27 3.38 2.42 19.04
N GLU A 28 3.09 2.52 17.73
CA GLU A 28 1.75 2.18 17.25
C GLU A 28 1.50 0.68 17.44
N LYS A 29 0.53 0.33 18.30
CA LYS A 29 -0.02 -1.03 18.45
C LYS A 29 -0.20 -1.66 17.06
N GLN A 30 0.33 -2.87 16.87
CA GLN A 30 0.13 -3.61 15.63
C GLN A 30 -1.37 -3.84 15.40
N PRO A 31 -1.91 -3.63 14.19
CA PRO A 31 -3.24 -4.07 13.85
C PRO A 31 -3.26 -5.56 14.11
N PHE A 32 -4.31 -5.99 14.81
CA PHE A 32 -4.51 -7.39 15.14
C PHE A 32 -3.39 -7.97 16.02
N GLU A 33 -2.79 -7.18 16.92
CA GLU A 33 -1.77 -7.66 17.86
C GLU A 33 -2.23 -8.94 18.60
N GLU A 34 -3.48 -8.97 19.07
CA GLU A 34 -4.08 -10.15 19.68
C GLU A 34 -4.14 -11.35 18.73
N LEU A 35 -4.49 -11.12 17.46
CA LEU A 35 -4.52 -12.17 16.44
C LEU A 35 -3.10 -12.65 16.11
N ALA A 36 -2.14 -11.74 15.99
CA ALA A 36 -0.73 -12.07 15.77
C ALA A 36 -0.20 -12.96 16.90
N GLN A 37 -0.56 -12.66 18.16
CA GLN A 37 -0.25 -13.50 19.31
C GLN A 37 -0.92 -14.88 19.22
N LYS A 38 -2.20 -14.96 18.83
CA LYS A 38 -2.91 -16.24 18.59
C LYS A 38 -2.27 -17.07 17.47
N LEU A 39 -1.75 -16.41 16.44
CA LEU A 39 -0.96 -17.02 15.36
C LEU A 39 0.50 -17.33 15.76
N LYS A 40 0.90 -17.00 16.99
CA LYS A 40 2.26 -17.13 17.52
C LYS A 40 3.31 -16.37 16.70
N LEU A 41 2.90 -15.29 16.05
CA LEU A 41 3.77 -14.37 15.33
C LEU A 41 4.44 -13.46 16.35
N LYS A 42 5.74 -13.64 16.56
CA LYS A 42 6.54 -12.77 17.42
C LYS A 42 6.89 -11.49 16.67
N ALA A 43 7.17 -10.41 17.40
CA ALA A 43 7.84 -9.26 16.80
C ALA A 43 9.18 -9.72 16.20
N PRO A 44 9.45 -9.42 14.92
CA PRO A 44 10.65 -9.90 14.27
C PRO A 44 11.88 -9.15 14.80
N LYS A 45 12.92 -9.88 15.20
CA LYS A 45 14.25 -9.29 15.46
C LYS A 45 15.00 -9.21 14.13
N LEU A 46 15.02 -8.04 13.51
CA LEU A 46 15.61 -7.78 12.19
C LEU A 46 16.99 -7.14 12.35
N THR A 47 17.95 -7.51 11.51
CA THR A 47 19.19 -6.73 11.33
C THR A 47 19.09 -5.84 10.09
N GLU A 48 20.05 -4.93 9.88
CA GLU A 48 20.10 -4.11 8.68
C GLU A 48 20.01 -4.96 7.40
N GLY A 49 19.18 -4.50 6.45
CA GLY A 49 18.88 -5.22 5.20
C GLY A 49 17.92 -6.40 5.32
N GLU A 50 17.42 -6.71 6.53
CA GLU A 50 16.36 -7.69 6.74
C GLU A 50 14.98 -7.03 6.81
N TYR A 51 13.99 -7.72 6.25
CA TYR A 51 12.62 -7.23 6.15
C TYR A 51 11.62 -8.32 6.52
N GLU A 52 10.51 -7.92 7.12
CA GLU A 52 9.30 -8.72 7.24
C GLU A 52 8.10 -7.90 6.78
N ILE A 53 7.38 -8.41 5.78
CA ILE A 53 6.16 -7.80 5.28
C ILE A 53 4.99 -8.70 5.67
N ARG A 54 4.00 -8.14 6.34
CA ARG A 54 2.76 -8.82 6.73
C ARG A 54 1.60 -8.20 5.96
N VAL A 55 0.88 -9.01 5.18
CA VAL A 55 -0.30 -8.57 4.43
C VAL A 55 -1.51 -9.28 5.00
N TRP A 56 -2.27 -8.57 5.83
CA TRP A 56 -3.53 -9.03 6.39
C TRP A 56 -4.66 -8.75 5.40
N ASN A 57 -5.53 -9.73 5.19
CA ASN A 57 -6.73 -9.58 4.39
C ASN A 57 -7.96 -9.86 5.25
N ARG A 58 -8.86 -8.88 5.25
CA ARG A 58 -10.15 -8.90 5.96
C ARG A 58 -11.28 -8.89 4.94
N GLN A 59 -12.33 -9.65 5.22
CA GLN A 59 -13.58 -9.69 4.47
C GLN A 59 -14.71 -9.28 5.42
N ALA A 60 -15.38 -8.16 5.15
CA ALA A 60 -16.30 -7.52 6.09
C ALA A 60 -17.56 -8.34 6.38
N LEU A 61 -17.93 -9.27 5.49
CA LEU A 61 -19.04 -10.19 5.69
C LEU A 61 -18.64 -11.45 6.49
N MET A 62 -17.35 -11.59 6.85
CA MET A 62 -16.85 -12.69 7.67
C MET A 62 -16.52 -12.19 9.06
N TYR A 63 -16.71 -13.06 10.06
CA TYR A 63 -16.32 -12.74 11.42
C TYR A 63 -14.82 -12.67 11.59
N GLY A 64 -14.42 -11.86 12.56
CA GLY A 64 -13.04 -11.71 12.99
C GLY A 64 -12.29 -10.61 12.27
N ASP A 65 -11.03 -10.51 12.68
CA ASP A 65 -10.13 -9.42 12.36
C ASP A 65 -9.52 -9.54 10.95
N ALA A 66 -9.19 -10.77 10.55
CA ALA A 66 -8.66 -11.11 9.24
C ALA A 66 -8.95 -12.58 8.90
N GLN A 67 -9.12 -12.88 7.62
CA GLN A 67 -9.39 -14.23 7.12
C GLN A 67 -8.14 -14.86 6.51
N SER A 68 -7.19 -14.05 6.08
CA SER A 68 -5.88 -14.54 5.70
C SER A 68 -4.76 -13.56 6.02
N LEU A 69 -3.55 -14.10 6.12
CA LEU A 69 -2.32 -13.35 6.30
C LEU A 69 -1.26 -13.93 5.38
N TYR A 70 -0.54 -13.07 4.67
CA TYR A 70 0.71 -13.42 4.00
C TYR A 70 1.88 -12.85 4.79
N VAL A 71 2.91 -13.67 5.02
CA VAL A 71 4.16 -13.26 5.68
C VAL A 71 5.31 -13.47 4.71
N LEU A 72 5.98 -12.38 4.36
CA LEU A 72 7.18 -12.38 3.52
C LEU A 72 8.36 -12.01 4.41
N SER A 73 9.35 -12.88 4.52
CA SER A 73 10.52 -12.66 5.36
C SER A 73 11.80 -12.72 4.54
N LYS A 74 12.52 -11.61 4.44
CA LYS A 74 13.86 -11.54 3.86
C LYS A 74 14.91 -11.48 4.97
N ARG A 75 15.74 -12.53 5.07
CA ARG A 75 16.78 -12.70 6.10
C ARG A 75 18.10 -13.05 5.47
N LYS A 76 19.14 -12.23 5.61
CA LYS A 76 20.45 -12.46 4.95
C LYS A 76 20.27 -12.90 3.49
N LYS A 77 20.61 -14.14 3.14
CA LYS A 77 20.45 -14.75 1.80
C LYS A 77 19.18 -15.59 1.61
N ALA A 78 18.33 -15.70 2.62
CA ALA A 78 17.06 -16.42 2.53
C ALA A 78 15.91 -15.45 2.27
N PHE A 79 14.99 -15.88 1.41
CA PHE A 79 13.66 -15.28 1.26
C PHE A 79 12.64 -16.38 1.52
N LYS A 80 11.67 -16.11 2.39
CA LYS A 80 10.58 -17.03 2.72
C LYS A 80 9.25 -16.32 2.55
N VAL A 81 8.26 -17.06 2.09
CA VAL A 81 6.89 -16.59 1.97
C VAL A 81 5.98 -17.65 2.57
N GLU A 82 5.00 -17.23 3.35
CA GLU A 82 4.07 -18.11 4.05
C GLU A 82 2.67 -17.51 3.98
N ARG A 83 1.64 -18.36 3.90
CA ARG A 83 0.24 -17.94 3.95
C ARG A 83 -0.45 -18.62 5.12
N TYR A 84 -1.22 -17.86 5.86
CA TYR A 84 -2.12 -18.35 6.89
C TYR A 84 -3.55 -18.16 6.42
N ILE A 85 -4.36 -19.22 6.53
CA ILE A 85 -5.82 -19.13 6.43
C ILE A 85 -6.36 -19.21 7.85
N ILE A 86 -7.17 -18.24 8.25
CA ILE A 86 -7.59 -18.01 9.62
C ILE A 86 -9.08 -18.37 9.73
N ALA A 87 -9.39 -19.33 10.58
CA ALA A 87 -10.73 -19.80 10.85
C ALA A 87 -11.29 -19.18 12.14
N TRP A 88 -12.55 -18.80 12.07
CA TRP A 88 -13.29 -18.15 13.15
C TRP A 88 -14.56 -18.94 13.47
N ASP A 89 -14.91 -19.01 14.75
CA ASP A 89 -16.18 -19.50 15.25
C ASP A 89 -16.94 -18.32 15.85
N GLY A 90 -17.82 -17.73 15.03
CA GLY A 90 -18.36 -16.39 15.31
C GLY A 90 -17.22 -15.39 15.52
N PRO A 91 -17.29 -14.50 16.53
CA PRO A 91 -16.24 -13.51 16.79
C PRO A 91 -14.95 -14.12 17.40
N LYS A 92 -14.92 -15.42 17.71
CA LYS A 92 -13.79 -16.05 18.39
C LYS A 92 -12.85 -16.69 17.38
N PHE A 93 -11.56 -16.46 17.57
CA PHE A 93 -10.54 -17.18 16.83
C PHE A 93 -10.65 -18.68 17.14
N SER A 94 -10.65 -19.52 16.10
CA SER A 94 -10.70 -20.97 16.23
C SER A 94 -9.31 -21.57 16.00
N TYR A 95 -8.81 -21.49 14.77
CA TYR A 95 -7.49 -21.98 14.40
C TYR A 95 -6.96 -21.24 13.17
N ALA A 96 -5.70 -21.48 12.83
CA ALA A 96 -5.14 -21.06 11.56
C ALA A 96 -4.28 -22.15 10.94
N THR A 97 -4.40 -22.31 9.63
CA THR A 97 -3.62 -23.28 8.87
C THR A 97 -2.56 -22.54 8.07
N LYS A 98 -1.31 -22.97 8.23
CA LYS A 98 -0.15 -22.44 7.51
C LYS A 98 0.07 -23.22 6.23
N PHE A 99 0.29 -22.50 5.14
CA PHE A 99 0.57 -23.00 3.81
C PHE A 99 1.90 -22.47 3.32
N ASN A 100 2.65 -23.35 2.66
CA ASN A 100 3.85 -22.97 1.92
C ASN A 100 3.47 -22.61 0.48
N PRO A 101 4.28 -21.80 -0.20
CA PRO A 101 4.12 -21.47 -1.61
C PRO A 101 4.12 -22.75 -2.46
N THR A 102 3.29 -22.75 -3.50
CA THR A 102 3.24 -23.82 -4.50
C THR A 102 4.37 -23.71 -5.52
N VAL A 103 4.94 -22.51 -5.66
CA VAL A 103 6.08 -22.21 -6.53
C VAL A 103 7.36 -22.05 -5.71
N SER A 104 8.50 -22.34 -6.32
CA SER A 104 9.81 -22.16 -5.67
C SER A 104 10.07 -20.69 -5.33
N ILE A 105 10.42 -20.43 -4.08
CA ILE A 105 10.81 -19.10 -3.62
C ILE A 105 12.29 -18.87 -3.96
N THR A 106 12.55 -17.83 -4.74
CA THR A 106 13.89 -17.50 -5.23
C THR A 106 14.25 -16.05 -4.90
N ASP A 107 15.55 -15.73 -4.89
CA ASP A 107 16.00 -14.35 -4.77
C ASP A 107 15.51 -13.47 -5.93
N SER A 108 15.28 -14.04 -7.12
CA SER A 108 14.73 -13.31 -8.26
C SER A 108 13.29 -12.84 -8.01
N LEU A 109 12.49 -13.64 -7.31
CA LEU A 109 11.14 -13.25 -6.90
C LEU A 109 11.18 -12.08 -5.91
N TRP A 110 12.09 -12.11 -4.94
CA TRP A 110 12.29 -11.00 -4.01
C TRP A 110 12.63 -9.70 -4.76
N LYS A 111 13.63 -9.75 -5.66
CA LYS A 111 14.02 -8.59 -6.47
C LYS A 111 12.85 -8.04 -7.29
N LYS A 112 12.10 -8.92 -7.96
CA LYS A 112 10.90 -8.54 -8.71
C LYS A 112 9.88 -7.83 -7.84
N LEU A 113 9.56 -8.36 -6.66
CA LEU A 113 8.61 -7.72 -5.75
C LEU A 113 9.11 -6.36 -5.26
N VAL A 114 10.41 -6.23 -4.98
CA VAL A 114 11.02 -4.94 -4.60
C VAL A 114 10.93 -3.93 -5.75
N GLU A 115 11.21 -4.36 -7.00
CA GLU A 115 11.05 -3.54 -8.20
C GLU A 115 9.59 -3.10 -8.42
N GLU A 116 8.62 -3.96 -8.07
CA GLU A 116 7.19 -3.64 -8.07
C GLU A 116 6.79 -2.67 -6.95
N GLY A 117 7.68 -2.40 -5.98
CA GLY A 117 7.47 -1.45 -4.88
C GLY A 117 7.02 -2.08 -3.56
N LEU A 118 7.31 -3.36 -3.31
CA LEU A 118 6.89 -4.07 -2.08
C LEU A 118 7.31 -3.37 -0.78
N LEU A 119 8.44 -2.67 -0.78
CA LEU A 119 8.96 -1.98 0.41
C LEU A 119 8.39 -0.57 0.61
N SER A 120 7.70 -0.03 -0.40
CA SER A 120 7.21 1.34 -0.42
C SER A 120 5.87 1.41 -1.14
N TRP A 121 4.79 1.23 -0.40
CA TRP A 121 3.46 1.21 -1.01
C TRP A 121 2.95 2.64 -1.25
N PRO A 122 2.09 2.85 -2.26
CA PRO A 122 1.51 4.17 -2.53
C PRO A 122 0.66 4.68 -1.36
N ASP A 123 0.71 5.98 -1.06
CA ASP A 123 -0.13 6.59 -0.02
C ASP A 123 -1.62 6.43 -0.37
N GLU A 124 -2.39 5.88 0.58
CA GLU A 124 -3.84 5.70 0.49
C GLU A 124 -4.54 7.03 0.20
N THR A 125 -4.07 8.13 0.81
CA THR A 125 -4.65 9.47 0.65
C THR A 125 -4.62 9.95 -0.80
N ILE A 126 -3.55 9.62 -1.54
CA ILE A 126 -3.42 9.99 -2.95
C ILE A 126 -4.41 9.20 -3.81
N ILE A 127 -4.63 7.93 -3.49
CA ILE A 127 -5.61 7.08 -4.18
C ILE A 127 -7.03 7.58 -3.88
N GLU A 128 -7.34 7.84 -2.61
CA GLU A 128 -8.64 8.35 -2.13
C GLU A 128 -9.01 9.67 -2.81
N GLN A 129 -8.07 10.62 -2.94
CA GLN A 129 -8.32 11.88 -3.64
C GLN A 129 -8.62 11.69 -5.14
N GLN A 130 -8.10 10.65 -5.77
CA GLN A 130 -8.35 10.33 -7.18
C GLN A 130 -9.66 9.55 -7.38
N LEU A 131 -10.05 8.71 -6.41
CA LEU A 131 -11.32 7.99 -6.39
C LEU A 131 -12.49 8.92 -6.04
N HIS A 132 -12.25 9.89 -5.16
CA HIS A 132 -13.24 10.82 -4.64
C HIS A 132 -12.77 12.27 -4.81
N PRO A 133 -12.61 12.74 -6.07
CA PRO A 133 -12.16 14.10 -6.31
C PRO A 133 -13.16 15.09 -5.73
N LYS A 134 -12.64 16.08 -4.96
CA LYS A 134 -13.45 17.20 -4.48
C LYS A 134 -14.11 17.87 -5.67
N GLN A 135 -15.44 17.94 -5.65
CA GLN A 135 -16.19 18.57 -6.71
C GLN A 135 -15.92 20.08 -6.68
N PRO A 136 -15.53 20.71 -7.80
CA PRO A 136 -15.46 22.16 -7.86
C PRO A 136 -16.87 22.74 -7.64
N PRO A 137 -16.98 23.95 -7.09
CA PRO A 137 -18.28 24.62 -6.95
C PRO A 137 -18.97 24.73 -8.31
N ASP A 138 -20.30 24.59 -8.30
CA ASP A 138 -21.12 24.66 -9.50
C ASP A 138 -20.93 26.01 -10.19
N SER A 139 -20.22 25.99 -11.31
CA SER A 139 -20.06 27.13 -12.20
C SER A 139 -20.55 26.74 -13.58
N THR A 140 -21.85 26.94 -13.76
CA THR A 140 -22.48 26.95 -15.08
C THR A 140 -22.28 28.34 -15.66
N ARG A 141 -21.67 28.45 -16.84
CA ARG A 141 -21.56 29.72 -17.56
C ARG A 141 -22.57 29.72 -18.70
N THR A 142 -23.43 30.73 -18.73
CA THR A 142 -24.36 30.95 -19.83
C THR A 142 -23.85 32.10 -20.68
N SER A 143 -23.75 31.92 -22.00
CA SER A 143 -23.54 33.01 -22.97
C SER A 143 -24.73 33.07 -23.93
N VAL A 144 -25.08 34.29 -24.34
CA VAL A 144 -26.02 34.52 -25.43
C VAL A 144 -25.17 35.00 -26.61
N GLU A 145 -25.23 34.26 -27.71
CA GLU A 145 -24.47 34.57 -28.91
C GLU A 145 -25.20 35.65 -29.74
N PRO A 146 -24.52 36.34 -30.67
CA PRO A 146 -25.12 37.41 -31.48
C PRO A 146 -26.31 36.98 -32.36
N ASP A 147 -26.43 35.69 -32.65
CA ASP A 147 -27.54 35.10 -33.41
C ASP A 147 -28.78 34.77 -32.54
N GLY A 148 -28.73 35.09 -31.25
CA GLY A 148 -29.78 34.81 -30.28
C GLY A 148 -29.74 33.38 -29.72
N SER A 149 -28.76 32.56 -30.09
CA SER A 149 -28.56 31.25 -29.47
C SER A 149 -28.03 31.38 -28.04
N VAL A 150 -28.40 30.43 -27.18
CA VAL A 150 -27.96 30.39 -25.78
C VAL A 150 -27.06 29.18 -25.58
N SER A 151 -25.81 29.43 -25.19
CA SER A 151 -24.84 28.39 -24.86
C SER A 151 -24.73 28.24 -23.35
N VAL A 152 -24.95 27.02 -22.85
CA VAL A 152 -24.78 26.65 -21.44
C VAL A 152 -23.54 25.77 -21.32
N ILE A 153 -22.46 26.32 -20.79
CA ILE A 153 -21.20 25.60 -20.56
C ILE A 153 -21.17 25.13 -19.11
N ALA A 154 -21.43 23.85 -18.90
CA ALA A 154 -21.22 23.18 -17.62
C ALA A 154 -19.81 22.59 -17.55
N ARG A 155 -19.13 22.71 -16.40
CA ARG A 155 -17.85 22.04 -16.19
C ARG A 155 -18.04 20.53 -16.07
N LYS A 156 -17.25 19.76 -16.84
CA LYS A 156 -17.22 18.30 -16.74
C LYS A 156 -16.68 17.88 -15.37
N ARG A 157 -17.49 17.16 -14.61
CA ARG A 157 -17.12 16.59 -13.30
C ARG A 157 -16.39 15.27 -13.50
N LYS A 158 -15.33 15.02 -12.72
CA LYS A 158 -14.75 13.67 -12.61
C LYS A 158 -15.69 12.81 -11.76
N PRO A 159 -16.03 11.58 -12.22
CA PRO A 159 -16.91 10.70 -11.47
C PRO A 159 -16.23 10.27 -10.16
N SER A 160 -17.01 10.22 -9.08
CA SER A 160 -16.61 9.58 -7.83
C SER A 160 -17.10 8.13 -7.84
N VAL A 161 -16.27 7.21 -7.36
CA VAL A 161 -16.60 5.77 -7.34
C VAL A 161 -16.52 5.30 -5.91
N TRP A 162 -17.60 4.74 -5.36
CA TRP A 162 -17.64 4.14 -4.04
C TRP A 162 -17.95 2.65 -4.18
N ILE A 163 -17.10 1.81 -3.61
CA ILE A 163 -17.31 0.37 -3.59
C ILE A 163 -17.24 -0.10 -2.13
N SER A 164 -18.37 -0.63 -1.67
CA SER A 164 -18.57 -1.08 -0.29
C SER A 164 -18.49 -2.60 -0.15
N ASP A 165 -17.86 -3.29 -1.11
CA ASP A 165 -17.51 -4.68 -0.88
C ASP A 165 -16.58 -4.77 0.33
N GLY A 166 -16.64 -5.91 1.01
CA GLY A 166 -16.08 -6.01 2.36
C GLY A 166 -14.57 -6.19 2.41
N GLU A 167 -13.83 -6.14 1.30
CA GLU A 167 -12.45 -6.56 1.28
C GLU A 167 -11.50 -5.44 1.73
N GLY A 168 -10.73 -5.69 2.78
CA GLY A 168 -9.73 -4.76 3.31
C GLY A 168 -8.37 -5.42 3.38
N TYR A 169 -7.33 -4.67 3.04
CA TYR A 169 -5.94 -5.07 3.20
C TYR A 169 -5.24 -4.15 4.19
N TYR A 170 -4.51 -4.73 5.13
CA TYR A 170 -3.61 -4.02 6.04
C TYR A 170 -2.21 -4.58 5.83
N ILE A 171 -1.26 -3.71 5.50
CA ILE A 171 0.10 -4.09 5.17
C ILE A 171 1.04 -3.47 6.19
N ASP A 172 1.81 -4.30 6.89
CA ASP A 172 2.92 -3.86 7.73
C ASP A 172 4.23 -4.17 6.99
N VAL A 173 5.07 -3.15 6.77
CA VAL A 173 6.44 -3.29 6.28
C VAL A 173 7.37 -3.02 7.46
N ILE A 174 8.05 -4.07 7.92
CA ILE A 174 8.89 -4.06 9.11
C ILE A 174 10.34 -4.27 8.67
N SER A 175 11.24 -3.41 9.16
CA SER A 175 12.69 -3.48 8.98
C SER A 175 13.40 -3.28 10.33
N HIS A 176 14.73 -3.21 10.33
CA HIS A 176 15.51 -3.02 11.55
C HIS A 176 15.14 -1.73 12.32
N ASP A 177 14.89 -0.64 11.62
CA ASP A 177 14.72 0.71 12.16
C ASP A 177 13.37 1.34 11.82
N LEU A 178 12.62 0.74 10.90
CA LEU A 178 11.37 1.28 10.38
C LEU A 178 10.23 0.28 10.43
N HIS A 179 9.05 0.75 10.83
CA HIS A 179 7.78 0.05 10.74
C HIS A 179 6.75 0.96 10.07
N GLN A 180 6.38 0.63 8.83
CA GLN A 180 5.39 1.37 8.06
C GLN A 180 4.12 0.56 7.90
N ARG A 181 2.99 1.26 7.87
CA ARG A 181 1.67 0.64 7.72
C ARG A 181 0.91 1.28 6.58
N TYR A 182 0.21 0.44 5.83
CA TYR A 182 -0.67 0.83 4.75
C TYR A 182 -2.01 0.13 4.89
N ARG A 183 -3.07 0.79 4.42
CA ARG A 183 -4.42 0.24 4.37
C ARG A 183 -5.00 0.50 2.99
N TYR A 184 -5.75 -0.48 2.49
CA TYR A 184 -6.51 -0.33 1.26
C TYR A 184 -7.85 -1.03 1.38
N GLY A 185 -8.93 -0.32 1.07
CA GLY A 185 -10.24 -0.92 0.83
C GLY A 185 -10.39 -1.33 -0.63
N ASN A 186 -10.81 -2.57 -0.87
CA ASN A 186 -11.24 -3.08 -2.18
C ASN A 186 -10.32 -2.72 -3.37
N PRO A 187 -8.98 -2.86 -3.25
CA PRO A 187 -8.07 -2.31 -4.25
C PRO A 187 -8.31 -2.89 -5.65
N ARG A 188 -8.69 -4.17 -5.74
CA ARG A 188 -8.99 -4.82 -7.02
C ARG A 188 -10.25 -4.28 -7.68
N ALA A 189 -11.33 -4.10 -6.91
CA ALA A 189 -12.59 -3.59 -7.44
C ALA A 189 -12.43 -2.13 -7.91
N TYR A 190 -11.75 -1.31 -7.11
CA TYR A 190 -11.45 0.07 -7.52
C TYR A 190 -10.56 0.14 -8.76
N TYR A 191 -9.59 -0.78 -8.90
CA TYR A 191 -8.74 -0.81 -10.09
C TYR A 191 -9.52 -1.16 -11.35
N GLN A 192 -10.49 -2.07 -11.25
CA GLN A 192 -11.38 -2.41 -12.36
C GLN A 192 -12.26 -1.21 -12.77
N ALA A 193 -12.74 -0.44 -11.80
CA ALA A 193 -13.57 0.75 -12.07
C ALA A 193 -12.74 1.96 -12.55
N ARG A 194 -11.51 2.12 -12.06
CA ARG A 194 -10.60 3.25 -12.34
C ARG A 194 -9.19 2.76 -12.68
N PRO A 195 -9.00 2.09 -13.84
CA PRO A 195 -7.70 1.54 -14.24
C PRO A 195 -6.67 2.62 -14.61
N ASP A 196 -7.11 3.88 -14.73
CA ASP A 196 -6.29 5.06 -14.93
C ASP A 196 -5.45 5.44 -13.71
N ILE A 197 -5.85 5.02 -12.50
CA ILE A 197 -5.10 5.31 -11.27
C ILE A 197 -3.88 4.37 -11.17
N HIS A 198 -2.70 4.92 -11.42
CA HIS A 198 -1.46 4.16 -11.51
C HIS A 198 -1.00 3.59 -10.16
N GLU A 199 -1.20 4.33 -9.07
CA GLU A 199 -0.89 3.89 -7.70
C GLU A 199 -1.67 2.63 -7.35
N LEU A 200 -2.96 2.61 -7.69
CA LEU A 200 -3.84 1.49 -7.43
C LEU A 200 -3.46 0.24 -8.23
N ARG A 201 -3.01 0.43 -9.48
CA ARG A 201 -2.45 -0.65 -10.31
C ARG A 201 -1.24 -1.30 -9.62
N LYS A 202 -0.35 -0.51 -9.03
CA LYS A 202 0.82 -1.03 -8.29
C LYS A 202 0.39 -1.89 -7.11
N VAL A 203 -0.52 -1.37 -6.27
CA VAL A 203 -1.09 -2.11 -5.12
C VAL A 203 -1.65 -3.46 -5.57
N VAL A 204 -2.50 -3.46 -6.59
CA VAL A 204 -3.12 -4.70 -7.11
C VAL A 204 -2.09 -5.65 -7.72
N THR A 205 -1.08 -5.13 -8.40
CA THR A 205 0.00 -5.95 -8.99
C THR A 205 0.76 -6.70 -7.90
N ILE A 206 1.18 -6.01 -6.84
CA ILE A 206 1.90 -6.64 -5.72
C ILE A 206 1.02 -7.70 -5.03
N LEU A 207 -0.24 -7.36 -4.73
CA LEU A 207 -1.18 -8.31 -4.10
C LEU A 207 -1.43 -9.55 -4.97
N ASN A 208 -1.54 -9.38 -6.28
CA ASN A 208 -1.67 -10.49 -7.22
C ASN A 208 -0.38 -11.33 -7.30
N SER A 209 0.79 -10.69 -7.33
CA SER A 209 2.09 -11.36 -7.31
C SER A 209 2.23 -12.24 -6.07
N ILE A 210 1.87 -11.73 -4.88
CA ILE A 210 1.94 -12.48 -3.61
C ILE A 210 0.92 -13.63 -3.59
N SER A 211 -0.35 -13.35 -3.89
CA SER A 211 -1.40 -14.37 -3.84
C SER A 211 -1.21 -15.47 -4.89
N GLY A 212 -0.63 -15.12 -6.04
CA GLY A 212 -0.30 -16.05 -7.12
C GLY A 212 0.65 -17.16 -6.70
N LEU A 213 1.53 -16.93 -5.71
CA LEU A 213 2.49 -17.93 -5.21
C LEU A 213 1.81 -19.18 -4.60
N PHE A 214 0.54 -19.05 -4.22
CA PHE A 214 -0.22 -20.08 -3.51
C PHE A 214 -1.34 -20.70 -4.35
N ARG A 215 -1.47 -20.32 -5.62
CA ARG A 215 -2.45 -20.93 -6.53
C ARG A 215 -1.87 -22.21 -7.11
N THR A 216 -2.56 -23.32 -6.93
CA THR A 216 -2.28 -24.53 -7.70
C THR A 216 -2.52 -24.23 -9.18
N VAL A 217 -1.52 -24.49 -10.03
CA VAL A 217 -1.71 -24.59 -11.48
C VAL A 217 -2.70 -25.73 -11.69
N ARG A 218 -3.94 -25.40 -12.03
CA ARG A 218 -4.93 -26.38 -12.48
C ARG A 218 -4.77 -26.62 -13.97
#